data_AF-A0A9E1WFW6-F1
#
_entry.id   AF-A0A9E1WFW6-F1
#
_cell.length_a   1.000
_cell.length_b   1.000
_cell.length_c   1.000
_cell.angle_alpha   90.00
_cell.angle_beta   90.00
_cell.angle_gamma   90.00
#
_symmetry.space_group_name_H-M   'P 1'
#
loop_
_entity.id
_entity.type
_entity.pdbx_description
1 polymer ?
#
loop_
_entity_poly.entity_id
_entity_poly.type
_entity_poly.pdbx_seq_one_letter_code
_entity_poly.pdbx_strand_id
1 'polypeptide(L)' 'MQSQNTLLKQDSHHVWHPYSAIHADTPIYPVKSAQGVNITLMDGRVLIDGMSSWWSAIHGYN' A
#
# COMPACT_ATOMS: atom_id res chain seq x y z
N MET A 1 3.72 -16.33 -6.86
CA MET A 1 3.17 -15.11 -6.24
C MET A 1 2.34 -15.53 -5.04
N GLN A 2 2.54 -14.92 -3.86
CA GLN A 2 1.68 -15.16 -2.70
C GLN A 2 0.28 -14.58 -2.93
N SER A 3 -0.74 -15.20 -2.34
CA SER A 3 -2.11 -14.66 -2.38
C SER A 3 -2.21 -13.41 -1.49
N GLN A 4 -3.07 -12.45 -1.87
CA GLN A 4 -3.31 -11.23 -1.07
C GLN A 4 -3.72 -11.56 0.37
N ASN A 5 -4.55 -12.59 0.57
CA ASN A 5 -4.98 -13.01 1.90
C ASN A 5 -3.83 -13.53 2.76
N THR A 6 -2.89 -14.27 2.17
CA THR A 6 -1.69 -14.74 2.88
C THR A 6 -0.83 -13.55 3.32
N LEU A 7 -0.61 -12.59 2.43
CA LEU A 7 0.19 -11.39 2.71
C LEU A 7 -0.42 -10.57 3.85
N LEU A 8 -1.73 -10.28 3.78
CA LEU A 8 -2.42 -9.48 4.80
C LEU A 8 -2.40 -10.16 6.17
N LYS A 9 -2.57 -11.48 6.22
CA LYS A 9 -2.48 -12.23 7.47
C LYS A 9 -1.08 -12.13 8.08
N GLN A 10 -0.03 -12.23 7.26
CA GLN A 10 1.34 -12.10 7.76
C GLN A 10 1.63 -10.68 8.24
N ASP A 11 1.22 -9.66 7.48
CA ASP A 11 1.39 -8.26 7.83
C ASP A 11 0.74 -7.95 9.19
N SER A 12 -0.53 -8.33 9.39
CA SER A 12 -1.26 -8.06 10.63
C SER A 12 -0.67 -8.72 11.88
N HIS A 13 0.08 -9.83 11.72
CA HIS A 13 0.70 -10.54 12.84
C HIS A 13 2.08 -10.01 13.22
N HIS A 14 2.78 -9.32 12.31
CA HIS A 14 4.21 -9.04 12.48
C HIS A 14 4.60 -7.57 12.27
N VAL A 15 3.76 -6.76 11.63
CA VAL A 15 4.08 -5.37 11.27
C VAL A 15 3.20 -4.42 12.08
N TRP A 16 3.84 -3.47 12.77
CA TRP A 16 3.16 -2.31 13.32
C TRP A 16 3.34 -1.11 12.38
N HIS A 17 2.23 -0.64 11.81
CA HIS A 17 2.24 0.45 10.85
C HIS A 17 2.38 1.83 11.52
N PRO A 18 3.18 2.75 10.95
CA PRO A 18 3.28 4.11 11.46
C PRO A 18 1.94 4.82 11.39
N TYR A 19 1.69 5.70 12.35
CA TYR A 19 0.42 6.46 12.47
C TYR A 19 -0.84 5.59 12.61
N SER A 20 -0.68 4.32 12.99
CA SER A 20 -1.78 3.41 13.32
C SER A 20 -1.70 2.95 14.78
N ALA A 21 -2.86 2.70 15.38
CA ALA A 21 -2.94 2.12 16.71
C ALA A 21 -2.45 0.64 16.69
N ILE A 22 -1.85 0.20 17.78
CA ILE A 22 -1.52 -1.22 17.96
C ILE A 22 -2.84 -2.01 17.96
N HIS A 23 -2.92 -3.06 17.14
CA HIS A 23 -4.14 -3.86 16.91
C HIS A 23 -5.32 -3.09 16.27
N ALA A 24 -5.06 -2.07 15.45
CA ALA A 24 -6.11 -1.41 14.70
C ALA A 24 -6.75 -2.35 13.65
N ASP A 25 -8.09 -2.38 13.60
CA ASP A 25 -8.89 -3.10 12.59
C ASP A 25 -9.09 -2.28 11.29
N THR A 26 -8.24 -1.28 11.03
CA THR A 26 -8.31 -0.48 9.82
C THR A 26 -7.95 -1.31 8.58
N PRO A 27 -8.67 -1.14 7.46
CA PRO A 27 -8.38 -1.87 6.23
C PRO A 27 -6.99 -1.52 5.70
N ILE A 28 -6.25 -2.54 5.30
CA ILE A 28 -4.92 -2.43 4.69
C ILE A 28 -5.06 -2.57 3.18
N TYR A 29 -4.45 -1.64 2.45
CA TYR A 29 -4.50 -1.58 0.98
C TYR A 29 -3.14 -1.93 0.39
N PRO A 30 -2.85 -3.23 0.15
CA PRO A 30 -1.55 -3.64 -0.36
C PRO A 30 -1.35 -3.13 -1.79
N VAL A 31 -0.27 -2.38 -1.98
CA VAL A 31 0.16 -1.85 -3.29
C VAL A 31 0.88 -2.95 -4.07
N LYS A 32 0.45 -3.18 -5.30
CA LYS A 32 1.06 -4.15 -6.23
C LYS A 32 2.19 -3.52 -7.04
N SER A 33 1.97 -2.31 -7.53
CA SER A 33 2.93 -1.56 -8.36
C SER A 33 2.57 -0.08 -8.40
N ALA A 34 3.49 0.77 -8.85
CA ALA A 34 3.24 2.18 -9.13
C ALA A 34 3.94 2.58 -10.43
N GLN A 35 3.34 3.48 -11.22
CA GLN A 35 3.88 3.97 -12.49
C GLN A 35 3.36 5.39 -12.77
N GLY A 36 4.26 6.32 -13.12
CA GLY A 36 3.93 7.71 -13.36
C GLY A 36 3.34 8.32 -12.10
N VAL A 37 2.07 8.69 -12.13
CA VAL A 37 1.31 9.19 -10.98
C VAL A 37 0.34 8.18 -10.39
N ASN A 38 0.35 6.93 -10.87
CA ASN A 38 -0.65 5.92 -10.52
C ASN A 38 -0.10 4.88 -9.55
N ILE A 39 -0.91 4.53 -8.55
CA ILE A 39 -0.72 3.38 -7.65
C ILE A 39 -1.72 2.30 -8.03
N THR A 40 -1.25 1.09 -8.30
CA THR A 40 -2.10 -0.09 -8.56
C THR A 40 -2.14 -0.95 -7.30
N LEU A 41 -3.34 -1.18 -6.78
CA LEU A 41 -3.58 -2.07 -5.63
C LEU A 41 -3.63 -3.54 -6.07
N MET A 42 -3.45 -4.46 -5.12
CA MET A 42 -3.53 -5.90 -5.40
C MET A 42 -4.92 -6.36 -5.90
N ASP A 43 -5.98 -5.62 -5.57
CA ASP A 43 -7.36 -5.88 -6.04
C ASP A 43 -7.66 -5.32 -7.44
N GLY A 44 -6.67 -4.69 -8.10
CA GLY A 44 -6.77 -4.15 -9.44
C GLY A 44 -7.25 -2.70 -9.53
N ARG A 45 -7.63 -2.06 -8.43
CA ARG A 45 -7.92 -0.62 -8.43
C ARG A 45 -6.65 0.18 -8.76
N VAL A 46 -6.83 1.25 -9.53
CA VAL A 46 -5.78 2.21 -9.86
C VAL A 46 -6.16 3.56 -9.25
N LEU A 47 -5.25 4.12 -8.46
CA LEU A 47 -5.43 5.38 -7.74
C LEU A 47 -4.42 6.40 -8.26
N ILE A 48 -4.78 7.68 -8.27
CA ILE A 48 -3.81 8.76 -8.48
C ILE A 48 -3.13 9.06 -7.15
N ASP A 49 -1.80 9.06 -7.13
CA ASP A 49 -1.02 9.54 -6.00
C ASP A 49 -0.87 11.07 -6.06
N GLY A 50 -1.85 11.76 -5.47
CA GLY A 50 -1.82 13.23 -5.35
C GLY A 50 -0.82 13.77 -4.32
N MET A 51 -0.19 12.89 -3.53
CA MET A 51 0.75 13.26 -2.46
C MET A 51 2.22 13.01 -2.85
N SER A 52 2.46 12.28 -3.94
CA SER A 52 3.80 11.93 -4.42
C SER A 52 4.61 11.18 -3.35
N SER A 53 4.02 10.15 -2.72
CA SER A 53 4.58 9.36 -1.60
C SER A 53 5.30 10.23 -0.57
N TRP A 54 4.52 10.95 0.25
CA TRP A 54 5.08 11.94 1.20
C TRP A 54 6.11 12.86 0.53
N TRP A 55 5.72 13.43 -0.61
CA TRP A 55 6.52 14.40 -1.38
C TRP A 55 7.90 13.88 -1.82
N SER A 56 8.11 12.57 -1.88
CA SER A 56 9.39 11.95 -2.27
C SER A 56 9.46 11.53 -3.74
N ALA A 57 8.32 11.25 -4.37
CA ALA A 57 8.25 10.72 -5.74
C ALA A 57 8.05 11.83 -6.79
N ILE A 58 8.85 12.90 -6.72
CA ILE A 58 8.62 14.15 -7.48
C ILE A 58 8.61 13.96 -9.01
N HIS A 59 9.40 13.01 -9.52
CA HIS A 59 9.45 12.69 -10.96
C HIS A 59 8.42 11.61 -11.37
N GLY A 60 7.61 11.12 -10.41
CA GLY A 60 6.74 9.96 -10.59
C GLY A 60 7.45 8.63 -10.37
N TYR A 61 6.68 7.55 -10.44
CA TYR A 61 7.14 6.16 -10.32
C TYR A 61 7.55 5.57 -11.68
N ASN A 62 8.51 4.65 -11.66
CA ASN A 62 9.07 4.01 -12.86
C ASN A 62 8.32 2.76 -13.30
#